data_AF-A0A0D0IXW3-F1
#
_entry.id   AF-A0A0D0IXW3-F1
#
_cell.length_a   1.000
_cell.length_b   1.000
_cell.length_c   1.000
_cell.angle_alpha   90.00
_cell.angle_beta   90.00
_cell.angle_gamma   90.00
#
_symmetry.space_group_name_H-M   'P 1'
#
loop_
_entity.id
_entity.type
_entity.pdbx_description
1 polymer ?
#
loop_
_entity_poly.entity_id
_entity_poly.type
_entity_poly.pdbx_seq_one_letter_code
_entity_poly.pdbx_strand_id
1 'polypeptide(L)'
;MKIDSRAPLAPADAASDVRTRPSELSPASPTPPPAVRQPSLPRTPPLPSVQDDLQALELAAGVEPGLFAGSRPAEILEDILERILPTLPLDGETRTLAMALVREELDTRQALDRQRVETETGE
;
A
#
# COMPACT_ATOMS: atom_id res chain seq x y z
N MET A 1 21.62 19.29 -29.36
CA MET A 1 20.42 19.12 -28.51
C MET A 1 19.30 18.58 -29.38
N LYS A 2 18.79 17.39 -29.10
CA LYS A 2 17.55 16.86 -29.69
C LYS A 2 16.71 16.40 -28.52
N ILE A 3 15.59 17.09 -28.29
CA ILE A 3 14.64 16.84 -27.21
C ILE A 3 13.55 15.98 -27.84
N ASP A 4 13.47 14.70 -27.47
CA ASP A 4 12.35 13.85 -27.84
C ASP A 4 11.23 14.04 -26.80
N SER A 5 10.26 14.85 -27.18
CA SER A 5 9.02 15.09 -26.44
C SER A 5 7.96 14.11 -26.92
N ARG A 6 7.73 13.00 -26.21
CA ARG A 6 6.56 12.16 -26.44
C ARG A 6 5.48 12.45 -25.41
N ALA A 7 4.50 13.23 -25.84
CA ALA A 7 3.28 13.60 -25.14
C ALA A 7 2.22 12.46 -25.25
N PRO A 8 1.02 12.60 -24.63
CA PRO A 8 0.40 11.58 -23.79
C PRO A 8 -0.57 10.66 -24.53
N LEU A 9 -0.87 9.51 -23.93
CA LEU A 9 -1.93 8.62 -24.39
C LEU A 9 -3.30 9.23 -24.05
N ALA A 10 -3.98 9.78 -25.06
CA ALA A 10 -5.40 10.04 -25.01
C ALA A 10 -6.19 8.71 -25.04
N PRO A 11 -7.30 8.58 -24.30
CA PRO A 11 -8.21 7.46 -24.47
C PRO A 11 -8.94 7.58 -25.81
N ALA A 12 -9.01 6.47 -26.54
CA ALA A 12 -9.71 6.37 -27.81
C ALA A 12 -11.21 6.63 -27.61
N ASP A 13 -11.69 7.67 -28.29
CA ASP A 13 -13.10 7.93 -28.53
C ASP A 13 -13.60 6.97 -29.63
N ALA A 14 -14.69 6.27 -29.35
CA ALA A 14 -15.54 5.65 -30.35
C ALA A 14 -16.99 6.01 -29.99
N ALA A 15 -17.37 7.22 -30.42
CA ALA A 15 -18.72 7.74 -30.50
C ALA A 15 -19.68 6.78 -31.24
N SER A 16 -20.95 6.73 -30.82
CA SER A 16 -22.03 7.43 -31.55
C SER A 16 -23.41 7.24 -30.91
N ASP A 17 -23.97 8.37 -30.48
CA ASP A 17 -25.34 8.88 -30.62
C ASP A 17 -26.55 7.91 -30.65
N VAL A 18 -27.52 8.15 -29.76
CA VAL A 18 -28.89 8.57 -30.16
C VAL A 18 -29.65 9.07 -28.91
N ARG A 19 -30.06 10.34 -28.96
CA ARG A 19 -31.04 10.98 -28.07
C ARG A 19 -32.35 10.18 -27.99
N THR A 20 -32.87 9.94 -26.78
CA THR A 20 -34.27 10.30 -26.38
C THR A 20 -34.51 10.05 -24.87
N ARG A 21 -34.94 11.08 -24.12
CA ARG A 21 -35.83 10.94 -22.94
C ARG A 21 -37.23 10.58 -23.47
N PRO A 22 -38.19 9.98 -22.70
CA PRO A 22 -38.51 10.29 -21.29
C PRO A 22 -39.07 9.11 -20.45
N SER A 23 -39.65 9.46 -19.29
CA SER A 23 -40.62 8.72 -18.45
C SER A 23 -40.11 8.07 -17.17
N GLU A 24 -40.31 8.82 -16.08
CA GLU A 24 -40.61 8.29 -14.76
C GLU A 24 -41.80 7.33 -14.84
N LEU A 25 -41.67 6.10 -14.34
CA LEU A 25 -42.74 5.31 -13.70
C LEU A 25 -42.09 4.19 -12.87
N SER A 26 -42.18 4.30 -11.54
CA SER A 26 -42.06 3.19 -10.58
C SER A 26 -43.49 2.83 -10.11
N PRO A 27 -43.81 1.65 -9.55
CA PRO A 27 -43.05 0.40 -9.38
C PRO A 27 -43.83 -0.84 -9.88
N ALA A 28 -43.14 -1.96 -10.09
CA ALA A 28 -43.76 -3.29 -10.00
C ALA A 28 -42.69 -4.30 -9.60
N SER A 29 -42.76 -4.80 -8.37
CA SER A 29 -41.92 -5.91 -7.90
C SER A 29 -42.08 -7.10 -8.84
N PRO A 30 -41.02 -7.59 -9.50
CA PRO A 30 -41.06 -8.88 -10.14
C PRO A 30 -40.76 -9.95 -9.08
N THR A 31 -41.68 -10.90 -8.95
CA THR A 31 -41.49 -12.18 -8.27
C THR A 31 -40.07 -12.72 -8.57
N PRO A 32 -39.26 -13.06 -7.55
CA PRO A 32 -37.91 -13.54 -7.81
C PRO A 32 -37.95 -14.85 -8.60
N PRO A 33 -37.19 -15.00 -9.69
CA PRO A 33 -37.05 -16.28 -10.38
C PRO A 33 -36.35 -17.29 -9.46
N PRO A 34 -36.52 -18.61 -9.69
CA PRO A 34 -35.85 -19.63 -8.90
C PRO A 34 -34.34 -19.40 -8.94
N ALA A 35 -33.72 -19.37 -7.76
CA ALA A 35 -32.30 -19.11 -7.59
C ALA A 35 -31.48 -20.11 -8.44
N VAL A 36 -30.93 -19.62 -9.55
CA VAL A 36 -29.89 -20.33 -10.27
C VAL A 36 -28.71 -20.39 -9.31
N ARG A 37 -28.41 -21.59 -8.80
CA ARG A 37 -27.20 -21.84 -8.01
C ARG A 37 -26.01 -21.51 -8.90
N GLN A 38 -25.51 -20.29 -8.81
CA GLN A 38 -24.22 -19.95 -9.37
C GLN A 38 -23.19 -20.88 -8.71
N PRO A 39 -22.37 -21.61 -9.48
CA PRO A 39 -21.24 -22.31 -8.91
C PRO A 39 -20.35 -21.23 -8.27
N SER A 40 -20.28 -21.25 -6.94
CA SER A 40 -19.36 -20.40 -6.19
C SER A 40 -17.96 -20.65 -6.76
N LEU A 41 -17.39 -19.62 -7.39
CA LEU A 41 -16.01 -19.63 -7.86
C LEU A 41 -15.11 -20.14 -6.72
N PRO A 42 -14.08 -20.95 -7.00
CA PRO A 42 -13.15 -21.38 -5.98
C PRO A 42 -12.61 -20.12 -5.30
N ARG A 43 -12.88 -19.97 -3.99
CA ARG A 43 -12.27 -18.90 -3.19
C ARG A 43 -10.77 -19.11 -3.31
N THR A 44 -10.10 -18.19 -3.98
CA THR A 44 -8.65 -18.09 -3.88
C THR A 44 -8.29 -18.07 -2.40
N PRO A 45 -7.33 -18.89 -1.95
CA PRO A 45 -6.89 -18.83 -0.56
C PRO A 45 -6.48 -17.38 -0.26
N PRO A 46 -6.84 -16.85 0.92
CA PRO A 46 -6.43 -15.52 1.31
C PRO A 46 -4.91 -15.45 1.20
N LEU A 47 -4.42 -14.41 0.53
CA LEU A 47 -2.99 -14.12 0.49
C LEU A 47 -2.52 -13.93 1.94
N PRO A 48 -1.34 -14.47 2.32
CA PRO A 48 -0.81 -14.26 3.65
C PRO A 48 -0.74 -12.76 3.93
N SER A 49 -1.24 -12.36 5.09
CA SER A 49 -1.12 -10.99 5.54
C SER A 49 0.33 -10.69 5.91
N VAL A 50 0.72 -9.42 5.90
CA VAL A 50 2.04 -9.00 6.40
C VAL A 50 2.26 -9.49 7.83
N GLN A 51 1.18 -9.61 8.62
CA GLN A 51 1.25 -10.12 9.97
C GLN A 51 1.59 -11.62 10.01
N ASP A 52 1.05 -12.41 9.07
CA ASP A 52 1.41 -13.82 8.89
C ASP A 52 2.88 -13.98 8.48
N ASP A 53 3.38 -13.11 7.59
CA ASP A 53 4.78 -13.11 7.16
C ASP A 53 5.75 -12.74 8.31
N LEU A 54 5.38 -11.76 9.14
CA LEU A 54 6.16 -11.38 10.33
C LEU A 54 6.19 -12.51 11.37
N GLN A 55 5.07 -13.21 11.55
CA GLN A 55 5.00 -14.37 12.44
C GLN A 55 5.84 -15.54 11.90
N ALA A 56 5.88 -15.71 10.58
CA ALA A 56 6.75 -16.69 9.95
C ALA A 56 8.25 -16.34 10.13
N LEU A 57 8.60 -15.05 10.08
CA LEU A 57 9.96 -14.55 10.35
C LEU A 57 10.39 -14.78 11.81
N GLU A 58 9.48 -14.61 12.77
CA GLU A 58 9.72 -14.95 14.18
C GLU A 58 10.07 -16.43 14.32
N LEU A 59 9.28 -17.30 13.71
CA LEU A 59 9.47 -18.75 13.78
C LEU A 59 10.73 -19.22 13.04
N ALA A 60 11.06 -18.61 11.90
CA ALA A 60 12.17 -19.04 11.04
C ALA A 60 13.52 -18.45 11.46
N ALA A 61 13.54 -17.22 11.97
CA ALA A 61 14.76 -16.45 12.21
C ALA A 61 14.84 -15.84 13.61
N GLY A 62 13.84 -16.07 14.48
CA GLY A 62 13.81 -15.52 15.84
C GLY A 62 13.59 -14.01 15.87
N VAL A 63 13.07 -13.43 14.77
CA VAL A 63 12.86 -11.98 14.68
C VAL A 63 11.53 -11.62 15.32
N GLU A 64 11.58 -10.91 16.44
CA GLU A 64 10.39 -10.52 17.21
C GLU A 64 9.48 -9.56 16.40
N PRO A 65 8.19 -9.89 16.16
CA PRO A 65 7.30 -9.09 15.30
C PRO A 65 7.07 -7.65 15.80
N GLY A 66 7.15 -7.42 17.11
CA GLY A 66 7.12 -6.10 17.72
C GLY A 66 8.34 -5.22 17.40
N LEU A 67 9.36 -5.74 16.71
CA LEU A 67 10.38 -4.93 16.03
C LEU A 67 9.81 -4.15 14.84
N PHE A 68 8.69 -4.60 14.28
CA PHE A 68 8.05 -4.03 13.10
C PHE A 68 6.71 -3.35 13.40
N ALA A 69 6.25 -3.39 14.66
CA ALA A 69 5.05 -2.74 15.14
C ALA A 69 5.37 -1.69 16.21
N GLY A 70 4.66 -0.56 16.20
CA GLY A 70 4.83 0.52 17.19
C GLY A 70 6.01 1.46 16.90
N SER A 71 6.51 2.16 17.94
CA SER A 71 7.57 3.19 17.84
C SER A 71 8.99 2.62 17.69
N ARG A 72 9.21 1.39 18.15
CA ARG A 72 10.50 0.70 18.20
C ARG A 72 11.25 0.60 16.85
N PRO A 73 10.60 0.33 15.70
CA PRO A 73 11.27 0.36 14.41
C PRO A 73 11.85 1.73 14.05
N ALA A 74 11.17 2.84 14.42
CA ALA A 74 11.69 4.19 14.18
C ALA A 74 12.91 4.47 15.05
N GLU A 75 12.87 4.08 16.33
CA GLU A 75 14.00 4.19 17.27
C GLU A 75 15.24 3.45 16.76
N ILE A 76 15.07 2.27 16.15
CA ILE A 76 16.18 1.51 15.55
C ILE A 76 16.79 2.27 14.37
N LEU A 77 15.98 2.90 13.52
CA LEU A 77 16.47 3.68 12.38
C LEU A 77 17.20 4.95 12.82
N GLU A 78 16.71 5.61 13.86
CA GLU A 78 17.40 6.75 14.50
C GLU A 78 18.77 6.32 15.03
N ASP A 79 18.82 5.18 15.73
CA ASP A 79 20.08 4.62 16.23
C ASP A 79 21.07 4.27 15.10
N ILE A 80 20.55 3.71 13.99
CA ILE A 80 21.35 3.45 12.79
C ILE A 80 21.94 4.75 12.22
N LEU A 81 21.13 5.81 12.12
CA LEU A 81 21.56 7.11 11.59
C LEU A 81 22.61 7.79 12.47
N GLU A 82 22.40 7.78 13.79
CA GLU A 82 23.19 8.58 14.72
C GLU A 82 24.44 7.86 15.22
N ARG A 83 24.37 6.53 15.39
CA ARG A 83 25.45 5.75 16.01
C ARG A 83 26.14 4.81 15.04
N ILE A 84 25.37 4.09 14.21
CA ILE A 84 25.94 3.00 13.40
C ILE A 84 26.59 3.55 12.12
N LEU A 85 25.82 4.20 11.23
CA LEU A 85 26.33 4.71 9.95
C LEU A 85 27.58 5.60 10.09
N PRO A 86 27.70 6.47 11.10
CA PRO A 86 28.90 7.29 11.25
C PRO A 86 30.17 6.49 11.53
N THR A 87 30.05 5.34 12.22
CA THR A 87 31.17 4.50 12.65
C THR A 87 31.59 3.46 11.61
N LEU A 88 30.76 3.20 10.60
CA LEU A 88 31.09 2.25 9.55
C LEU A 88 32.18 2.81 8.60
N PRO A 89 33.12 1.96 8.15
CA PRO A 89 34.16 2.33 7.20
C PRO A 89 33.61 2.39 5.76
N LEU A 90 32.62 3.25 5.54
CA LEU A 90 32.00 3.50 4.25
C LEU A 90 32.66 4.70 3.57
N ASP A 91 32.77 4.66 2.24
CA ASP A 91 33.11 5.85 1.46
C ASP A 91 32.02 6.93 1.57
N GLY A 92 32.35 8.16 1.22
CA GLY A 92 31.47 9.32 1.42
C GLY A 92 30.16 9.24 0.62
N GLU A 93 30.19 8.66 -0.57
CA GLU A 93 29.01 8.51 -1.43
C GLU A 93 28.08 7.43 -0.88
N THR A 94 28.63 6.24 -0.58
CA THR A 94 27.88 5.14 0.04
C THR A 94 27.27 5.54 1.37
N ARG A 95 28.02 6.27 2.20
CA ARG A 95 27.51 6.81 3.47
C ARG A 95 26.33 7.75 3.24
N THR A 96 26.47 8.68 2.30
CA THR A 96 25.42 9.66 1.99
C THR A 96 24.16 8.96 1.49
N LEU A 97 24.30 7.98 0.60
CA LEU A 97 23.19 7.18 0.11
C LEU A 97 22.52 6.40 1.25
N ALA A 98 23.29 5.73 2.11
CA ALA A 98 22.76 4.99 3.24
C ALA A 98 21.99 5.91 4.21
N MET A 99 22.53 7.10 4.53
CA MET A 99 21.83 8.08 5.36
C MET A 99 20.55 8.58 4.71
N ALA A 100 20.53 8.80 3.40
CA ALA A 100 19.33 9.22 2.68
C ALA A 100 18.23 8.15 2.74
N LEU A 101 18.57 6.88 2.47
CA LEU A 101 17.63 5.77 2.51
C LEU A 101 17.05 5.56 3.91
N VAL A 102 17.88 5.62 4.95
CA VAL A 102 17.41 5.44 6.33
C VAL A 102 16.52 6.60 6.77
N ARG A 103 16.80 7.83 6.32
CA ARG A 103 15.92 9.00 6.58
C ARG A 103 14.57 8.89 5.86
N GLU A 104 14.57 8.53 4.58
CA GLU A 104 13.33 8.32 3.81
C GLU A 104 12.43 7.26 4.44
N GLU A 105 13.03 6.18 4.91
CA GLU A 105 12.31 5.11 5.60
C GLU A 105 11.75 5.58 6.96
N LEU A 106 12.51 6.39 7.71
CA LEU A 106 12.04 6.99 8.97
C LEU A 106 10.82 7.89 8.73
N ASP A 107 10.91 8.77 7.73
CA ASP A 107 9.82 9.68 7.34
C ASP A 107 8.55 8.90 6.97
N THR A 108 8.72 7.79 6.22
CA THR A 108 7.62 6.91 5.83
C THR A 108 6.94 6.28 7.04
N ARG A 109 7.71 5.76 8.01
CA ARG A 109 7.15 5.20 9.25
C ARG A 109 6.41 6.24 10.08
N GLN A 110 7.01 7.41 10.27
CA GLN A 110 6.37 8.50 11.01
C GLN A 110 5.07 8.97 10.34
N ALA A 111 5.00 8.95 9.01
CA ALA A 111 3.76 9.25 8.29
C ALA A 111 2.68 8.19 8.53
N LEU A 112 3.04 6.90 8.48
CA LEU A 112 2.12 5.80 8.76
C LEU A 112 1.63 5.80 10.21
N ASP A 113 2.50 6.10 11.17
CA ASP A 113 2.12 6.16 12.58
C ASP A 113 1.18 7.33 12.85
N ARG A 114 1.39 8.49 12.22
CA ARG A 114 0.42 9.60 12.26
C ARG A 114 -0.94 9.18 11.71
N GLN A 115 -0.97 8.49 10.57
CA GLN A 115 -2.22 8.00 9.99
C GLN A 115 -2.95 7.00 10.89
N ARG A 116 -2.22 6.09 11.55
CA ARG A 116 -2.82 5.13 12.51
C ARG A 116 -3.48 5.85 13.68
N VAL A 117 -2.77 6.79 14.29
CA VAL A 117 -3.32 7.60 15.40
C VAL A 117 -4.55 8.38 14.94
N GLU A 118 -4.51 9.00 13.76
CA GLU A 118 -5.67 9.70 13.18
C GLU A 118 -6.88 8.78 12.99
N THR A 119 -6.67 7.53 12.57
CA THR A 119 -7.76 6.55 12.42
C THR A 119 -8.29 6.01 13.75
N GLU A 120 -7.43 5.84 14.76
CA GLU A 120 -7.83 5.33 16.08
C GLU A 120 -8.54 6.38 16.95
N THR A 121 -8.22 7.67 16.75
CA THR A 121 -8.81 8.78 17.51
C THR A 121 -10.06 9.39 16.83
N GLY A 122 -10.39 8.92 15.62
CA GLY A 122 -11.46 9.46 14.76
C GLY A 122 -12.81 8.74 14.86
N GLU A 123 -12.96 7.76 15.76
CA GLU A 123 -14.23 7.09 16.11
C GLU A 123 -14.87 7.71 17.38
#